data_AF-A0AAW2FFW8-F1
#
_entry.id   AF-A0AAW2FFW8-F1
#
_cell.length_a   1.000
_cell.length_b   1.000
_cell.length_c   1.000
_cell.angle_alpha   90.00
_cell.angle_beta   90.00
_cell.angle_gamma   90.00
#
_symmetry.space_group_name_H-M   'P 1'
#
loop_
_entity.id
_entity.type
_entity.pdbx_description
1 polymer ?
#
loop_
_entity_poly.entity_id
_entity_poly.type
_entity_poly.pdbx_seq_one_letter_code
_entity_poly.pdbx_strand_id
1 'polypeptide(L)'
;MALPDFPFQNVDGPSFTHHSMIREYLMAYAKHFNLHPYIKLNTLVKRVEPETTRNGRTLWTVTYKSLETKEEITKTFDAVVLCNGHYSVGRVPHIPGIESFHGRRIHSHQYRMPEIYAGKRVCILGASWSGIDIALEVSQYANKVYLSHNLPEQFDSKMSSNVEQRPGVESVLGNVFTFRDGSSAEVDDFIYCTGYKFTYPFMSTKVEIRTNDDHVEPLYKYLVHMDYTNLFFMGLPTLVIPFPMMHIQAQYILAILEGRVKLPSSQQMREEYEIEKKSLLDQGILLRHINKLKERQWGYYDELAAAANVPSVAPVNRKIMEHVFHMRDVDFTTYKNYQYRIIDSENFSMSYCKPC
;
A
#
# COMPACT_ATOMS: atom_id res chain seq x y z
N MET A 1 -14.13 -3.94 -0.61
CA MET A 1 -13.28 -3.37 0.45
C MET A 1 -13.72 -3.73 1.86
N ALA A 2 -15.00 -4.04 2.15
CA ALA A 2 -15.42 -4.38 3.52
C ALA A 2 -14.61 -5.53 4.13
N LEU A 3 -14.40 -5.49 5.45
CA LEU A 3 -13.98 -6.63 6.25
C LEU A 3 -15.09 -7.71 6.20
N PRO A 4 -14.74 -9.00 6.00
CA PRO A 4 -15.72 -10.07 5.81
C PRO A 4 -16.76 -10.21 6.93
N ASP A 5 -16.38 -9.90 8.15
CA ASP A 5 -17.18 -10.02 9.38
C ASP A 5 -17.88 -8.72 9.79
N PHE A 6 -17.74 -7.65 9.00
CA PHE A 6 -18.34 -6.35 9.31
C PHE A 6 -18.68 -5.58 8.02
N PRO A 7 -19.87 -5.74 7.44
CA PRO A 7 -20.24 -5.07 6.20
C PRO A 7 -20.42 -3.55 6.38
N PHE A 8 -20.32 -2.79 5.28
CA PHE A 8 -20.70 -1.37 5.29
C PHE A 8 -22.19 -1.22 5.57
N GLN A 9 -22.56 -0.28 6.44
CA GLN A 9 -23.95 -0.07 6.85
C GLN A 9 -24.81 0.62 5.76
N ASN A 10 -24.23 1.57 5.02
CA ASN A 10 -24.93 2.26 3.94
C ASN A 10 -24.87 1.44 2.65
N VAL A 11 -25.75 0.44 2.54
CA VAL A 11 -25.82 -0.47 1.39
C VAL A 11 -26.23 0.23 0.09
N ASP A 12 -26.96 1.33 0.18
CA ASP A 12 -27.42 2.12 -0.98
C ASP A 12 -26.46 3.26 -1.35
N GLY A 13 -25.40 3.47 -0.56
CA GLY A 13 -24.40 4.52 -0.78
C GLY A 13 -23.49 4.27 -1.99
N PRO A 14 -22.63 5.25 -2.32
CA PRO A 14 -21.69 5.12 -3.42
C PRO A 14 -20.65 4.02 -3.15
N SER A 15 -20.35 3.19 -4.16
CA SER A 15 -19.30 2.16 -4.08
C SER A 15 -17.89 2.76 -3.98
N PHE A 16 -17.68 3.95 -4.57
CA PHE A 16 -16.49 4.76 -4.39
C PHE A 16 -16.78 5.88 -3.40
N THR A 17 -16.57 5.59 -2.13
CA THR A 17 -16.91 6.51 -1.04
C THR A 17 -15.74 7.43 -0.66
N HIS A 18 -16.06 8.54 -0.01
CA HIS A 18 -15.06 9.49 0.51
C HIS A 18 -14.27 8.85 1.67
N HIS A 19 -13.01 9.25 1.85
CA HIS A 19 -12.14 8.67 2.88
C HIS A 19 -12.68 8.86 4.32
N SER A 20 -13.53 9.86 4.56
CA SER A 20 -14.23 10.06 5.84
C SER A 20 -15.14 8.89 6.18
N MET A 21 -15.85 8.34 5.20
CA MET A 21 -16.75 7.20 5.39
C MET A 21 -15.95 5.93 5.69
N ILE A 22 -14.78 5.75 5.08
CA ILE A 22 -13.86 4.65 5.42
C ILE A 22 -13.35 4.80 6.86
N ARG A 23 -13.02 6.03 7.29
CA ARG A 23 -12.60 6.30 8.68
C ARG A 23 -13.72 5.96 9.67
N GLU A 24 -14.94 6.39 9.40
CA GLU A 24 -16.11 6.09 10.23
C GLU A 24 -16.39 4.58 10.30
N TYR A 25 -16.29 3.88 9.18
CA TYR A 25 -16.40 2.43 9.11
C TYR A 25 -15.37 1.72 10.02
N LEU A 26 -14.09 2.13 9.98
CA LEU A 26 -13.05 1.56 10.83
C LEU A 26 -13.24 1.89 12.32
N MET A 27 -13.73 3.11 12.64
CA MET A 27 -14.10 3.48 14.01
C MET A 27 -15.29 2.65 14.51
N ALA A 28 -16.29 2.41 13.65
CA ALA A 28 -17.43 1.56 13.97
C ALA A 28 -17.02 0.10 14.20
N TYR A 29 -16.10 -0.43 13.39
CA TYR A 29 -15.50 -1.75 13.59
C TYR A 29 -14.80 -1.85 14.95
N ALA A 30 -13.91 -0.90 15.27
CA ALA A 30 -13.19 -0.89 16.55
C ALA A 30 -14.12 -0.78 17.76
N LYS A 31 -15.22 -0.02 17.63
CA LYS A 31 -16.25 0.08 18.65
C LYS A 31 -17.04 -1.23 18.79
N HIS A 32 -17.47 -1.83 17.67
CA HIS A 32 -18.27 -3.06 17.66
C HIS A 32 -17.56 -4.21 18.38
N PHE A 33 -16.26 -4.40 18.11
CA PHE A 33 -15.45 -5.45 18.72
C PHE A 33 -14.75 -5.02 20.02
N ASN A 34 -15.09 -3.85 20.58
CA ASN A 34 -14.52 -3.31 21.82
C ASN A 34 -12.97 -3.33 21.83
N LEU A 35 -12.34 -2.83 20.77
CA LEU A 35 -10.88 -2.89 20.59
C LEU A 35 -10.14 -1.77 21.32
N HIS A 36 -10.81 -0.67 21.66
CA HIS A 36 -10.19 0.50 22.28
C HIS A 36 -9.38 0.22 23.57
N PRO A 37 -9.80 -0.66 24.50
CA PRO A 37 -9.01 -1.00 25.68
C PRO A 37 -7.62 -1.58 25.38
N TYR A 38 -7.43 -2.14 24.18
CA TYR A 38 -6.16 -2.75 23.75
C TYR A 38 -5.29 -1.79 22.92
N ILE A 39 -5.78 -0.59 22.61
CA ILE A 39 -5.09 0.40 21.77
C ILE A 39 -4.56 1.53 22.63
N LYS A 40 -3.23 1.70 22.64
CA LYS A 40 -2.59 2.88 23.22
C LYS A 40 -2.35 3.93 22.14
N LEU A 41 -3.24 4.93 22.07
CA LEU A 41 -3.05 6.11 21.22
C LEU A 41 -1.91 6.99 21.74
N ASN A 42 -1.46 7.95 20.92
CA ASN A 42 -0.38 8.89 21.26
C ASN A 42 0.87 8.21 21.84
N THR A 43 1.19 7.01 21.37
CA THR A 43 2.27 6.17 21.87
C THR A 43 3.18 5.77 20.71
N LEU A 44 4.44 6.20 20.75
CA LEU A 44 5.43 5.92 19.71
C LEU A 44 6.26 4.70 20.11
N VAL A 45 6.22 3.63 19.31
CA VAL A 45 7.16 2.50 19.45
C VAL A 45 8.55 2.99 19.06
N LYS A 46 9.50 2.86 19.99
CA LYS A 46 10.88 3.33 19.85
C LYS A 46 11.84 2.20 19.50
N ARG A 47 11.65 1.02 20.10
CA ARG A 47 12.55 -0.12 19.95
C ARG A 47 11.83 -1.45 20.11
N VAL A 48 12.17 -2.41 19.26
CA VAL A 48 11.67 -3.80 19.30
C VAL A 48 12.86 -4.77 19.31
N GLU A 49 12.93 -5.45 20.45
CA GLU A 49 13.87 -6.40 21.04
C GLU A 49 13.73 -7.91 20.91
N PRO A 50 14.52 -8.71 20.16
CA PRO A 50 14.55 -10.13 20.46
C PRO A 50 15.36 -10.38 21.76
N GLU A 51 14.80 -11.17 22.67
CA GLU A 51 15.47 -11.71 23.85
C GLU A 51 15.31 -13.23 23.89
N THR A 52 16.41 -13.96 23.73
CA THR A 52 16.41 -15.42 23.80
C THR A 52 16.46 -15.86 25.25
N THR A 53 15.41 -16.52 25.71
CA THR A 53 15.33 -17.09 27.06
C THR A 53 16.22 -18.33 27.19
N ARG A 54 16.48 -18.77 28.43
CA ARG A 54 17.32 -19.94 28.71
C ARG A 54 16.85 -21.25 28.07
N ASN A 55 15.55 -21.37 27.76
CA ASN A 55 14.98 -22.54 27.10
C ASN A 55 14.95 -22.43 25.56
N GLY A 56 15.60 -21.41 24.99
CA GLY A 56 15.68 -21.19 23.55
C GLY A 56 14.48 -20.47 22.92
N ARG A 57 13.47 -20.08 23.71
CA ARG A 57 12.33 -19.29 23.21
C ARG A 57 12.72 -17.82 23.04
N THR A 58 12.33 -17.21 21.93
CA THR A 58 12.48 -15.76 21.71
C THR A 58 11.29 -15.01 22.29
N LEU A 59 11.54 -14.07 23.20
CA LEU A 59 10.58 -13.06 23.65
C LEU A 59 10.92 -11.71 23.03
N TRP A 60 9.95 -10.79 23.06
CA TRP A 60 10.05 -9.48 22.46
C TRP A 60 9.99 -8.36 23.48
N THR A 61 11.10 -7.65 23.66
CA THR A 61 11.16 -6.45 24.50
C THR A 61 10.80 -5.22 23.66
N VAL A 62 9.66 -4.60 23.93
CA VAL A 62 9.15 -3.44 23.19
C VAL A 62 9.23 -2.21 24.09
N THR A 63 10.02 -1.23 23.66
CA THR A 63 10.12 0.08 24.28
C THR A 63 9.26 1.08 23.50
N TYR A 64 8.36 1.76 24.19
CA TYR A 64 7.50 2.78 23.62
C TYR A 64 7.40 4.01 24.52
N LYS A 65 7.16 5.16 23.89
CA LYS A 65 7.10 6.46 24.55
C LYS A 65 5.72 7.08 24.41
N SER A 66 5.14 7.47 25.53
CA SER A 66 3.94 8.33 25.52
C SER A 66 4.32 9.70 24.96
N LEU A 67 3.59 10.17 23.95
CA LEU A 67 3.80 11.49 23.37
C LEU A 67 3.20 12.60 24.24
N GLU A 68 2.29 12.25 25.15
CA GLU A 68 1.68 13.17 26.11
C GLU A 68 2.58 13.35 27.34
N THR A 69 2.87 12.27 28.07
CA THR A 69 3.64 12.33 29.34
C THR A 69 5.15 12.30 29.14
N LYS A 70 5.61 11.96 27.92
CA LYS A 70 7.03 11.71 27.58
C LYS A 70 7.66 10.53 28.32
N GLU A 71 6.89 9.79 29.11
CA GLU A 71 7.34 8.57 29.78
C GLU A 71 7.67 7.48 28.77
N GLU A 72 8.76 6.77 29.03
CA GLU A 72 9.21 5.63 28.25
C GLU A 72 9.03 4.34 29.05
N ILE A 73 8.33 3.38 28.45
CA ILE A 73 7.97 2.12 29.08
C ILE A 73 8.50 0.99 28.21
N THR A 74 9.12 0.01 28.87
CA THR A 74 9.55 -1.23 28.24
C THR A 74 8.71 -2.40 28.77
N LYS A 75 8.18 -3.22 27.86
CA LYS A 75 7.43 -4.44 28.20
C LYS A 75 7.87 -5.62 27.34
N THR A 76 7.74 -6.83 27.88
CA THR A 76 8.04 -8.08 27.19
C THR A 76 6.76 -8.72 26.64
N PHE A 77 6.84 -9.31 25.45
CA PHE A 77 5.73 -9.94 24.73
C PHE A 77 6.18 -11.26 24.10
N ASP A 78 5.25 -12.22 23.98
CA ASP A 78 5.53 -13.52 23.35
C ASP A 78 5.58 -13.44 21.82
N ALA A 79 4.94 -12.44 21.22
CA ALA A 79 4.90 -12.23 19.77
C ALA A 79 4.75 -10.76 19.42
N VAL A 80 5.19 -10.39 18.22
CA VAL A 80 5.06 -9.03 17.67
C VAL A 80 4.50 -9.10 16.26
N VAL A 81 3.47 -8.29 15.99
CA VAL A 81 2.91 -8.10 14.64
C VAL A 81 3.17 -6.65 14.22
N LEU A 82 3.94 -6.47 13.16
CA LEU A 82 4.27 -5.17 12.59
C LEU A 82 3.14 -4.74 11.65
N CYS A 83 2.42 -3.69 12.07
CA CYS A 83 1.32 -3.06 11.33
C CYS A 83 1.59 -1.56 11.08
N ASN A 84 2.85 -1.14 10.97
CA ASN A 84 3.23 0.27 10.86
C ASN A 84 3.01 0.89 9.45
N GLY A 85 2.54 0.08 8.49
CA GLY A 85 2.33 0.48 7.11
C GLY A 85 3.63 0.83 6.36
N HIS A 86 3.49 1.17 5.09
CA HIS A 86 4.63 1.44 4.19
C HIS A 86 4.32 2.55 3.17
N TYR A 87 3.35 3.42 3.45
CA TYR A 87 2.99 4.57 2.60
C TYR A 87 3.24 5.93 3.28
N SER A 88 4.31 6.01 4.08
CA SER A 88 4.65 7.21 4.86
C SER A 88 6.01 7.82 4.50
N VAL A 89 7.03 7.00 4.23
CA VAL A 89 8.38 7.51 3.87
C VAL A 89 8.50 7.58 2.35
N GLY A 90 8.40 8.78 1.78
CA GLY A 90 8.43 8.99 0.33
C GLY A 90 9.76 8.60 -0.32
N ARG A 91 9.70 8.03 -1.52
CA ARG A 91 10.88 7.75 -2.35
C ARG A 91 11.13 8.96 -3.24
N VAL A 92 12.17 9.73 -2.98
CA VAL A 92 12.55 10.90 -3.80
C VAL A 92 13.80 10.55 -4.62
N PRO A 93 13.68 10.28 -5.93
CA PRO A 93 14.84 10.04 -6.78
C PRO A 93 15.62 11.32 -7.04
N HIS A 94 16.94 11.19 -7.21
CA HIS A 94 17.77 12.29 -7.70
C HIS A 94 17.44 12.56 -9.18
N ILE A 95 17.33 13.84 -9.54
CA ILE A 95 17.16 14.32 -10.91
C ILE A 95 18.27 15.35 -11.16
N PRO A 96 19.10 15.20 -12.20
CA PRO A 96 20.13 16.18 -12.52
C PRO A 96 19.59 17.62 -12.61
N GLY A 97 20.27 18.56 -11.94
CA GLY A 97 19.92 19.98 -11.97
C GLY A 97 18.67 20.39 -11.18
N ILE A 98 17.99 19.45 -10.50
CA ILE A 98 16.75 19.74 -9.76
C ILE A 98 16.89 20.81 -8.68
N GLU A 99 18.09 21.02 -8.12
CA GLU A 99 18.31 22.05 -7.11
C GLU A 99 18.30 23.48 -7.68
N SER A 100 18.33 23.62 -9.01
CA SER A 100 18.11 24.91 -9.68
C SER A 100 16.62 25.28 -9.78
N PHE A 101 15.70 24.36 -9.50
CA PHE A 101 14.26 24.61 -9.59
C PHE A 101 13.80 25.56 -8.50
N HIS A 102 13.11 26.64 -8.90
CA HIS A 102 12.64 27.68 -7.97
C HIS A 102 11.20 27.43 -7.46
N GLY A 103 10.47 26.54 -8.11
CA GLY A 103 9.08 26.21 -7.78
C GLY A 103 8.94 25.29 -6.57
N ARG A 104 7.69 25.00 -6.17
CA ARG A 104 7.43 24.09 -5.05
C ARG A 104 7.77 22.66 -5.46
N ARG A 105 8.53 21.96 -4.64
CA ARG A 105 8.85 20.54 -4.82
C ARG A 105 8.40 19.73 -3.61
N ILE A 106 7.49 18.78 -3.82
CA ILE A 106 6.95 17.92 -2.75
C ILE A 106 6.89 16.46 -3.16
N HIS A 107 6.87 15.54 -2.19
CA HIS A 107 6.41 14.17 -2.41
C HIS A 107 4.89 14.07 -2.25
N SER A 108 4.24 13.09 -2.88
CA SER A 108 2.80 12.83 -2.75
C SER A 108 2.35 12.65 -1.30
N HIS A 109 3.25 12.22 -0.41
CA HIS A 109 3.02 12.15 1.03
C HIS A 109 2.68 13.52 1.67
N GLN A 110 3.17 14.61 1.09
CA GLN A 110 2.96 15.98 1.56
C GLN A 110 1.80 16.67 0.83
N TYR A 111 1.26 16.08 -0.25
CA TYR A 111 0.10 16.63 -0.95
C TYR A 111 -1.14 16.63 -0.05
N ARG A 112 -1.93 17.71 -0.11
CA ARG A 112 -3.11 17.89 0.76
C ARG A 112 -4.34 18.40 0.03
N MET A 113 -4.16 19.35 -0.89
CA MET A 113 -5.29 20.03 -1.53
C MET A 113 -4.87 20.56 -2.91
N PRO A 114 -5.74 20.49 -3.93
CA PRO A 114 -5.41 20.87 -5.30
C PRO A 114 -5.47 22.39 -5.58
N GLU A 115 -6.17 23.18 -4.78
CA GLU A 115 -6.46 24.61 -5.02
C GLU A 115 -5.17 25.46 -5.08
N ILE A 116 -4.14 25.06 -4.33
CA ILE A 116 -2.83 25.75 -4.31
C ILE A 116 -2.08 25.68 -5.65
N TYR A 117 -2.56 24.86 -6.58
CA TYR A 117 -2.04 24.70 -7.92
C TYR A 117 -2.83 25.48 -8.98
N ALA A 118 -3.81 26.30 -8.57
CA ALA A 118 -4.65 27.07 -9.49
C ALA A 118 -3.82 27.92 -10.47
N GLY A 119 -4.13 27.79 -11.77
CA GLY A 119 -3.49 28.55 -12.85
C GLY A 119 -2.04 28.16 -13.18
N LYS A 120 -1.46 27.16 -12.48
CA LYS A 120 -0.06 26.76 -12.65
C LYS A 120 0.14 25.65 -13.67
N ARG A 121 1.38 25.48 -14.11
CA ARG A 121 1.87 24.31 -14.84
C ARG A 121 2.51 23.35 -13.85
N VAL A 122 1.91 22.19 -13.64
CA VAL A 122 2.35 21.24 -12.61
C VAL A 122 2.93 20.00 -13.27
N CYS A 123 4.16 19.63 -12.91
CA CYS A 123 4.72 18.33 -13.28
C CYS A 123 4.51 17.32 -12.15
N ILE A 124 4.04 16.12 -12.51
CA ILE A 124 3.83 15.01 -11.60
C ILE A 124 4.67 13.84 -12.11
N LEU A 125 5.66 13.38 -11.33
CA LEU A 125 6.54 12.28 -11.70
C LEU A 125 6.04 10.95 -11.11
N GLY A 126 5.60 10.05 -11.98
CA GLY A 126 5.10 8.72 -11.68
C GLY A 126 3.63 8.58 -12.03
N ALA A 127 3.26 7.59 -12.83
CA ALA A 127 1.89 7.34 -13.29
C ALA A 127 1.29 6.05 -12.69
N SER A 128 1.51 5.82 -11.39
CA SER A 128 0.72 4.84 -10.62
C SER A 128 -0.39 5.58 -9.86
N TRP A 129 -0.99 4.97 -8.83
CA TRP A 129 -2.21 5.49 -8.20
C TRP A 129 -2.11 6.91 -7.68
N SER A 130 -1.05 7.26 -6.94
CA SER A 130 -0.88 8.66 -6.49
C SER A 130 -0.72 9.62 -7.66
N GLY A 131 0.01 9.22 -8.70
CA GLY A 131 0.22 10.05 -9.89
C GLY A 131 -1.07 10.38 -10.62
N ILE A 132 -1.87 9.34 -10.88
CA ILE A 132 -3.14 9.45 -11.58
C ILE A 132 -4.15 10.26 -10.75
N ASP A 133 -4.43 9.86 -9.49
CA ASP A 133 -5.44 10.54 -8.68
C ASP A 133 -5.06 12.01 -8.39
N ILE A 134 -3.78 12.29 -8.08
CA ILE A 134 -3.33 13.68 -7.88
C ILE A 134 -3.39 14.47 -9.20
N ALA A 135 -3.04 13.87 -10.34
CA ALA A 135 -3.15 14.55 -11.63
C ALA A 135 -4.61 14.96 -11.94
N LEU A 136 -5.59 14.10 -11.64
CA LEU A 136 -7.01 14.38 -11.84
C LEU A 136 -7.58 15.41 -10.85
N GLU A 137 -7.09 15.46 -9.62
CA GLU A 137 -7.48 16.52 -8.68
C GLU A 137 -6.86 17.86 -9.06
N VAL A 138 -5.56 17.87 -9.34
CA VAL A 138 -4.81 19.08 -9.71
C VAL A 138 -5.31 19.64 -11.04
N SER A 139 -5.69 18.79 -12.01
CA SER A 139 -6.17 19.23 -13.33
C SER A 139 -7.44 20.08 -13.27
N GLN A 140 -8.23 20.00 -12.20
CA GLN A 140 -9.43 20.82 -12.01
C GLN A 140 -9.09 22.30 -11.72
N TYR A 141 -7.86 22.59 -11.30
CA TYR A 141 -7.42 23.93 -10.90
C TYR A 141 -6.23 24.44 -11.72
N ALA A 142 -5.29 23.56 -12.05
CA ALA A 142 -4.09 23.88 -12.79
C ALA A 142 -4.39 24.27 -14.25
N ASN A 143 -3.56 25.16 -14.80
CA ASN A 143 -3.61 25.49 -16.23
C ASN A 143 -3.18 24.28 -17.07
N LYS A 144 -2.12 23.58 -16.65
CA LYS A 144 -1.57 22.41 -17.34
C LYS A 144 -0.99 21.41 -16.35
N VAL A 145 -1.17 20.11 -16.60
CA VAL A 145 -0.53 19.04 -15.84
C VAL A 145 0.32 18.18 -16.78
N TYR A 146 1.61 18.03 -16.47
CA TYR A 146 2.50 17.10 -17.13
C TYR A 146 2.65 15.84 -16.27
N LEU A 147 2.02 14.73 -16.69
CA LEU A 147 2.13 13.44 -16.04
C LEU A 147 3.34 12.69 -16.61
N SER A 148 4.49 12.84 -15.96
CA SER A 148 5.76 12.24 -16.39
C SER A 148 5.91 10.81 -15.88
N HIS A 149 6.30 9.85 -16.74
CA HIS A 149 6.52 8.47 -16.32
C HIS A 149 7.54 7.71 -17.16
N ASN A 150 8.00 6.57 -16.62
CA ASN A 150 8.96 5.66 -17.26
C ASN A 150 8.30 4.40 -17.84
N LEU A 151 6.97 4.39 -18.04
CA LEU A 151 6.33 3.34 -18.84
C LEU A 151 6.89 3.38 -20.27
N PRO A 152 7.00 2.22 -20.94
CA PRO A 152 7.54 2.15 -22.30
C PRO A 152 6.69 2.94 -23.30
N GLU A 153 5.37 3.00 -23.07
CA GLU A 153 4.40 3.69 -23.90
C GLU A 153 3.46 4.53 -23.03
N GLN A 154 2.81 5.51 -23.66
CA GLN A 154 1.70 6.22 -23.06
C GLN A 154 0.51 5.27 -22.96
N PHE A 155 -0.33 5.44 -21.94
CA PHE A 155 -1.58 4.69 -21.85
C PHE A 155 -2.73 5.48 -22.50
N ASP A 156 -3.69 4.76 -23.09
CA ASP A 156 -4.82 5.36 -23.81
C ASP A 156 -6.00 5.73 -22.91
N SER A 157 -5.91 5.42 -21.61
CA SER A 157 -6.97 5.70 -20.64
C SER A 157 -7.33 7.18 -20.64
N LYS A 158 -8.62 7.48 -20.73
CA LYS A 158 -9.10 8.86 -20.78
C LYS A 158 -8.75 9.63 -19.49
N MET A 159 -8.24 10.84 -19.68
CA MET A 159 -7.84 11.79 -18.62
C MET A 159 -8.48 13.17 -18.88
N SER A 160 -8.32 14.11 -17.94
CA SER A 160 -8.69 15.51 -18.16
C SER A 160 -7.92 16.10 -19.34
N SER A 161 -8.55 16.97 -20.13
CA SER A 161 -7.98 17.51 -21.39
C SER A 161 -6.69 18.32 -21.23
N ASN A 162 -6.44 18.86 -20.04
CA ASN A 162 -5.21 19.60 -19.70
C ASN A 162 -4.13 18.71 -19.06
N VAL A 163 -4.32 17.40 -18.96
CA VAL A 163 -3.30 16.43 -18.52
C VAL A 163 -2.60 15.86 -19.74
N GLU A 164 -1.30 16.00 -19.78
CA GLU A 164 -0.45 15.56 -20.88
C GLU A 164 0.59 14.56 -20.38
N GLN A 165 0.65 13.38 -20.99
CA GLN A 165 1.67 12.38 -20.67
C GLN A 165 3.02 12.81 -21.24
N ARG A 166 4.07 12.69 -20.43
CA ARG A 166 5.46 12.93 -20.83
C ARG A 166 6.34 11.75 -20.40
N PRO A 167 7.46 11.49 -21.11
CA PRO A 167 8.47 10.57 -20.60
C PRO A 167 9.05 11.04 -19.26
N GLY A 168 9.86 10.19 -18.63
CA GLY A 168 10.58 10.54 -17.40
C GLY A 168 11.35 11.85 -17.53
N VAL A 169 11.42 12.62 -16.44
CA VAL A 169 12.26 13.81 -16.36
C VAL A 169 13.73 13.39 -16.44
N GLU A 170 14.46 13.96 -17.39
CA GLU A 170 15.89 13.72 -17.60
C GLU A 170 16.74 14.72 -16.81
N SER A 171 16.43 16.01 -16.91
CA SER A 171 17.14 17.07 -16.20
C SER A 171 16.27 18.31 -16.00
N VAL A 172 16.73 19.20 -15.12
CA VAL A 172 16.05 20.46 -14.78
C VAL A 172 17.03 21.61 -14.80
N LEU A 173 16.63 22.73 -15.42
CA LEU A 173 17.36 24.00 -15.42
C LEU A 173 16.41 25.14 -15.09
N GLY A 174 16.50 25.69 -13.88
CA GLY A 174 15.52 26.66 -13.40
C GLY A 174 14.12 26.02 -13.42
N ASN A 175 13.16 26.68 -14.07
CA ASN A 175 11.80 26.16 -14.22
C ASN A 175 11.61 25.30 -15.47
N VAL A 176 12.65 25.05 -16.28
CA VAL A 176 12.55 24.26 -17.51
C VAL A 176 12.90 22.80 -17.20
N PHE A 177 11.97 21.90 -17.45
CA PHE A 177 12.15 20.46 -17.31
C PHE A 177 12.37 19.86 -18.69
N THR A 178 13.47 19.12 -18.86
CA THR A 178 13.75 18.32 -20.06
C THR A 178 13.36 16.88 -19.79
N PHE A 179 12.58 16.30 -20.70
CA PHE A 179 12.13 14.91 -20.65
C PHE A 179 13.02 14.03 -21.53
N ARG A 180 12.98 12.71 -21.30
CA ARG A 180 13.86 11.74 -21.98
C ARG A 180 13.69 11.63 -23.51
N ASP A 181 12.62 12.18 -24.07
CA ASP A 181 12.43 12.29 -25.53
C ASP A 181 13.07 13.57 -26.11
N GLY A 182 13.79 14.36 -25.29
CA GLY A 182 14.38 15.64 -25.66
C GLY A 182 13.40 16.81 -25.65
N SER A 183 12.10 16.57 -25.40
CA SER A 183 11.13 17.64 -25.25
C SER A 183 11.32 18.39 -23.93
N SER A 184 10.85 19.64 -23.86
CA SER A 184 10.92 20.42 -22.64
C SER A 184 9.62 21.18 -22.35
N ALA A 185 9.42 21.51 -21.08
CA ALA A 185 8.31 22.34 -20.63
C ALA A 185 8.73 23.21 -19.45
N GLU A 186 8.13 24.39 -19.34
CA GLU A 186 8.21 25.18 -18.12
C GLU A 186 7.21 24.65 -17.08
N VAL A 187 7.69 24.54 -15.84
CA VAL A 187 6.97 23.98 -14.69
C VAL A 187 7.02 24.99 -13.55
N ASP A 188 5.89 25.18 -12.86
CA ASP A 188 5.80 26.09 -11.71
C ASP A 188 5.79 25.33 -10.38
N ASP A 189 5.21 24.13 -10.34
CA ASP A 189 5.21 23.22 -9.19
C ASP A 189 5.50 21.77 -9.61
N PHE A 190 6.21 21.02 -8.77
CA PHE A 190 6.63 19.64 -9.02
C PHE A 190 6.24 18.69 -7.89
N ILE A 191 5.63 17.56 -8.24
CA ILE A 191 5.16 16.54 -7.29
C ILE A 191 5.79 15.18 -7.63
N TYR A 192 6.55 14.63 -6.69
CA TYR A 192 7.04 13.26 -6.75
C TYR A 192 5.93 12.29 -6.36
N CYS A 193 5.41 11.54 -7.32
CA CYS A 193 4.51 10.39 -7.14
C CYS A 193 5.26 9.06 -7.34
N THR A 194 6.47 9.00 -6.80
CA THR A 194 7.49 7.97 -7.07
C THR A 194 7.51 6.82 -6.07
N GLY A 195 6.44 6.67 -5.28
CA GLY A 195 6.25 5.58 -4.33
C GLY A 195 6.91 5.81 -2.98
N TYR A 196 7.05 4.74 -2.21
CA TYR A 196 7.44 4.81 -0.80
C TYR A 196 8.47 3.76 -0.47
N LYS A 197 9.23 3.98 0.60
CA LYS A 197 10.21 3.04 1.14
C LYS A 197 9.58 2.20 2.24
N PHE A 198 9.95 0.92 2.30
CA PHE A 198 9.76 0.10 3.49
C PHE A 198 10.76 0.53 4.55
N THR A 199 10.28 0.82 5.75
CA THR A 199 11.13 1.28 6.85
C THR A 199 10.65 0.73 8.18
N TYR A 200 11.58 0.23 8.99
CA TYR A 200 11.31 -0.31 10.32
C TYR A 200 12.30 0.29 11.34
N PRO A 201 12.28 1.63 11.53
CA PRO A 201 13.32 2.34 12.29
C PRO A 201 13.35 1.98 13.79
N PHE A 202 12.29 1.34 14.28
CA PHE A 202 12.18 0.84 15.64
C PHE A 202 12.69 -0.59 15.82
N MET A 203 12.96 -1.33 14.73
CA MET A 203 13.46 -2.71 14.85
C MET A 203 14.95 -2.70 15.19
N SER A 204 15.34 -3.54 16.15
CA SER A 204 16.75 -3.69 16.51
C SER A 204 17.55 -4.35 15.40
N THR A 205 18.81 -3.94 15.24
CA THR A 205 19.75 -4.49 14.26
C THR A 205 20.11 -5.96 14.53
N LYS A 206 19.69 -6.52 15.67
CA LYS A 206 19.76 -7.97 15.96
C LYS A 206 18.80 -8.78 15.08
N VAL A 207 17.73 -8.15 14.57
CA VAL A 207 16.79 -8.75 13.63
C VAL A 207 17.14 -8.24 12.25
N GLU A 208 17.55 -9.15 11.38
CA GLU A 208 17.87 -8.80 10.01
C GLU A 208 16.57 -8.53 9.22
N ILE A 209 16.34 -7.28 8.82
CA ILE A 209 15.28 -6.91 7.89
C ILE A 209 15.91 -6.11 6.76
N ARG A 210 15.99 -6.71 5.57
CA ARG A 210 16.49 -6.05 4.37
C ARG A 210 15.32 -5.48 3.60
N THR A 211 15.48 -4.24 3.12
CA THR A 211 14.49 -3.50 2.32
C THR A 211 15.06 -3.07 0.97
N ASN A 212 16.04 -3.82 0.45
CA ASN A 212 16.77 -3.47 -0.76
C ASN A 212 15.85 -3.55 -1.98
N ASP A 213 15.96 -2.58 -2.89
CA ASP A 213 15.12 -2.47 -4.09
C ASP A 213 13.61 -2.62 -3.79
N ASP A 214 13.09 -1.92 -2.78
CA ASP A 214 11.67 -1.97 -2.37
C ASP A 214 11.14 -3.41 -2.14
N HIS A 215 12.02 -4.31 -1.70
CA HIS A 215 11.68 -5.69 -1.35
C HIS A 215 12.04 -6.02 0.09
N VAL A 216 11.14 -6.68 0.83
CA VAL A 216 11.33 -6.98 2.26
C VAL A 216 11.64 -8.45 2.47
N GLU A 217 12.76 -8.75 3.12
CA GLU A 217 13.23 -10.10 3.42
C GLU A 217 13.98 -10.14 4.76
N PRO A 218 14.05 -11.30 5.45
CA PRO A 218 13.61 -12.64 5.06
C PRO A 218 12.19 -12.99 5.56
N LEU A 219 11.18 -12.92 4.67
CA LEU A 219 9.78 -13.18 5.01
C LEU A 219 9.21 -14.40 4.28
N TYR A 220 8.67 -15.35 5.04
CA TYR A 220 7.85 -16.44 4.53
C TYR A 220 6.42 -15.94 4.28
N LYS A 221 5.88 -16.21 3.09
CA LYS A 221 4.52 -15.80 2.67
C LYS A 221 4.22 -14.32 2.91
N TYR A 222 5.22 -13.45 2.72
CA TYR A 222 5.13 -12.00 2.94
C TYR A 222 4.72 -11.59 4.37
N LEU A 223 4.75 -12.52 5.33
CA LEU A 223 4.02 -12.39 6.60
C LEU A 223 4.84 -12.81 7.82
N VAL A 224 5.62 -13.90 7.76
CA VAL A 224 6.34 -14.45 8.92
C VAL A 224 7.85 -14.26 8.75
N HIS A 225 8.55 -13.76 9.77
CA HIS A 225 10.01 -13.69 9.72
C HIS A 225 10.63 -15.09 9.80
N MET A 226 11.51 -15.44 8.86
CA MET A 226 12.00 -16.83 8.73
C MET A 226 12.87 -17.31 9.90
N ASP A 227 13.58 -16.40 10.57
CA ASP A 227 14.38 -16.73 11.77
C ASP A 227 13.63 -16.52 13.10
N TYR A 228 12.48 -15.85 13.05
CA TYR A 228 11.72 -15.45 14.22
C TYR A 228 10.23 -15.68 13.95
N THR A 229 9.77 -16.91 14.15
CA THR A 229 8.42 -17.36 13.79
C THR A 229 7.29 -16.73 14.60
N ASN A 230 7.63 -15.90 15.61
CA ASN A 230 6.71 -15.07 16.39
C ASN A 230 6.85 -13.56 16.07
N LEU A 231 7.53 -13.20 14.98
CA LEU A 231 7.55 -11.86 14.39
C LEU A 231 6.82 -11.88 13.04
N PHE A 232 5.80 -11.03 12.92
CA PHE A 232 4.92 -10.99 11.76
C PHE A 232 4.88 -9.61 11.10
N PHE A 233 4.60 -9.56 9.79
CA PHE A 233 4.50 -8.36 8.96
C PHE A 233 3.14 -8.35 8.28
N MET A 234 2.17 -7.65 8.87
CA MET A 234 0.81 -7.61 8.34
C MET A 234 0.64 -6.44 7.37
N GLY A 235 -0.03 -6.69 6.25
CA GLY A 235 -0.34 -5.67 5.25
C GLY A 235 0.79 -5.32 4.28
N LEU A 236 1.87 -6.12 4.22
CA LEU A 236 3.00 -5.88 3.33
C LEU A 236 2.67 -5.92 1.82
N PRO A 237 1.86 -6.89 1.33
CA PRO A 237 1.58 -6.96 -0.09
C PRO A 237 0.78 -5.76 -0.61
N THR A 238 1.07 -5.35 -1.84
CA THR A 238 0.51 -4.16 -2.50
C THR A 238 -0.20 -4.53 -3.81
N LEU A 239 -1.04 -3.63 -4.34
CA LEU A 239 -1.93 -3.91 -5.48
C LEU A 239 -2.85 -5.11 -5.21
N VAL A 240 -3.52 -5.04 -4.07
CA VAL A 240 -4.39 -6.06 -3.47
C VAL A 240 -5.72 -5.44 -3.04
N ILE A 241 -6.67 -6.25 -2.55
CA ILE A 241 -7.82 -5.78 -1.76
C ILE A 241 -7.42 -5.80 -0.26
N PRO A 242 -7.09 -4.65 0.36
CA PRO A 242 -6.38 -4.62 1.64
C PRO A 242 -7.12 -5.25 2.83
N PHE A 243 -8.39 -4.89 3.09
CA PHE A 243 -9.05 -5.36 4.31
C PHE A 243 -9.35 -6.87 4.32
N PRO A 244 -9.84 -7.49 3.22
CA PRO A 244 -9.93 -8.96 3.14
C PRO A 244 -8.57 -9.65 3.31
N MET A 245 -7.51 -9.13 2.70
CA MET A 245 -6.15 -9.65 2.90
C MET A 245 -5.74 -9.58 4.38
N MET A 246 -5.89 -8.41 5.02
CA MET A 246 -5.52 -8.22 6.42
C MET A 246 -6.35 -9.10 7.36
N HIS A 247 -7.64 -9.34 7.05
CA HIS A 247 -8.48 -10.27 7.78
C HIS A 247 -7.93 -11.70 7.71
N ILE A 248 -7.61 -12.20 6.51
CA ILE A 248 -7.03 -13.55 6.32
C ILE A 248 -5.64 -13.65 6.98
N GLN A 249 -4.79 -12.63 6.84
CA GLN A 249 -3.49 -12.57 7.51
C GLN A 249 -3.63 -12.64 9.04
N ALA A 250 -4.61 -11.92 9.62
CA ALA A 250 -4.88 -11.97 11.05
C ALA A 250 -5.32 -13.38 11.50
N GLN A 251 -6.22 -14.02 10.76
CA GLN A 251 -6.66 -15.39 11.04
C GLN A 251 -5.50 -16.40 10.97
N TYR A 252 -4.63 -16.26 9.97
CA TYR A 252 -3.46 -17.12 9.82
C TYR A 252 -2.42 -16.92 10.93
N ILE A 253 -2.14 -15.67 11.32
CA ILE A 253 -1.27 -15.37 12.46
C ILE A 253 -1.83 -15.97 13.75
N LEU A 254 -3.13 -15.80 14.02
CA LEU A 254 -3.78 -16.39 15.19
C LEU A 254 -3.68 -17.91 15.17
N ALA A 255 -3.91 -18.55 14.01
CA ALA A 255 -3.78 -19.99 13.87
C ALA A 255 -2.36 -20.49 14.17
N ILE A 256 -1.32 -19.74 13.82
CA ILE A 256 0.07 -20.04 14.19
C ILE A 256 0.26 -19.91 15.71
N LEU A 257 -0.16 -18.78 16.29
CA LEU A 257 0.02 -18.49 17.72
C LEU A 257 -0.73 -19.48 18.63
N GLU A 258 -1.89 -19.95 18.19
CA GLU A 258 -2.67 -21.00 18.87
C GLU A 258 -2.16 -22.42 18.58
N GLY A 259 -1.17 -22.56 17.70
CA GLY A 259 -0.57 -23.83 17.33
C GLY A 259 -1.41 -24.72 16.41
N ARG A 260 -2.50 -24.19 15.84
CA ARG A 260 -3.35 -24.84 14.84
C ARG A 260 -2.64 -24.96 13.48
N VAL A 261 -1.82 -23.97 13.13
CA VAL A 261 -0.90 -24.01 11.99
C VAL A 261 0.51 -24.28 12.50
N LYS A 262 1.15 -25.32 11.95
CA LYS A 262 2.56 -25.60 12.18
C LYS A 262 3.36 -25.03 11.01
N LEU A 263 4.23 -24.08 11.31
CA LEU A 263 5.15 -23.53 10.31
C LEU A 263 6.23 -24.58 9.97
N PRO A 264 6.71 -24.61 8.72
CA PRO A 264 7.92 -25.36 8.37
C PRO A 264 9.12 -24.87 9.17
N SER A 265 10.21 -25.63 9.13
CA SER A 265 11.49 -25.18 9.69
C SER A 265 12.00 -23.92 8.95
N SER A 266 12.85 -23.12 9.62
CA SER A 266 13.46 -21.93 9.00
C SER A 266 14.19 -22.24 7.70
N GLN A 267 14.81 -23.41 7.58
CA GLN A 267 15.44 -23.86 6.35
C GLN A 267 14.41 -24.09 5.23
N GLN A 268 13.34 -24.84 5.51
CA GLN A 268 12.29 -25.11 4.53
C GLN A 268 11.59 -23.83 4.06
N MET A 269 11.30 -22.90 4.98
CA MET A 269 10.74 -21.59 4.61
C MET A 269 11.65 -20.81 3.65
N ARG A 270 12.98 -20.87 3.84
CA ARG A 270 13.96 -20.23 2.94
C ARG A 270 14.01 -20.92 1.58
N GLU A 271 14.02 -22.24 1.55
CA GLU A 271 14.01 -23.02 0.31
C GLU A 271 12.75 -22.71 -0.52
N GLU A 272 11.57 -22.74 0.09
CA GLU A 272 10.31 -22.37 -0.56
C GLU A 272 10.31 -20.93 -1.07
N TYR A 273 10.77 -19.98 -0.25
CA TYR A 273 10.87 -18.57 -0.62
C TYR A 273 11.80 -18.35 -1.81
N GLU A 274 12.99 -18.96 -1.83
CA GLU A 274 13.94 -18.79 -2.93
C GLU A 274 13.44 -19.44 -4.23
N ILE A 275 12.70 -20.56 -4.14
CA ILE A 275 12.03 -21.17 -5.31
C ILE A 275 10.97 -20.21 -5.88
N GLU A 276 10.09 -19.65 -5.03
CA GLU A 276 9.07 -18.69 -5.47
C GLU A 276 9.73 -17.44 -6.07
N LYS A 277 10.69 -16.84 -5.35
CA LYS A 277 11.42 -15.65 -5.77
C LYS A 277 12.09 -15.85 -7.12
N LYS A 278 12.80 -16.96 -7.31
CA LYS A 278 13.44 -17.30 -8.58
C LYS A 278 12.41 -17.45 -9.71
N SER A 279 11.33 -18.17 -9.47
CA SER A 279 10.26 -18.36 -10.46
C SER A 279 9.66 -17.02 -10.91
N LEU A 280 9.44 -16.08 -10.00
CA LEU A 280 8.93 -14.74 -10.33
C LEU A 280 9.95 -13.91 -11.14
N LEU A 281 11.23 -13.98 -10.77
CA LEU A 281 12.30 -13.29 -11.50
C LEU A 281 12.46 -13.86 -12.93
N ASP A 282 12.37 -15.18 -13.09
CA ASP A 282 12.44 -15.87 -14.39
C ASP A 282 11.24 -15.51 -15.30
N GLN A 283 10.10 -15.13 -14.70
CA GLN A 283 8.94 -14.56 -15.41
C GLN A 283 9.08 -13.07 -15.74
N GLY A 284 10.23 -12.45 -15.44
CA GLY A 284 10.51 -11.03 -15.72
C GLY A 284 9.93 -10.05 -14.68
N ILE A 285 9.40 -10.54 -13.55
CA ILE A 285 8.95 -9.67 -12.46
C ILE A 285 10.18 -9.13 -11.74
N LEU A 286 10.40 -7.81 -11.80
CA LEU A 286 11.49 -7.15 -11.07
C LEU A 286 11.37 -7.38 -9.56
N LEU A 287 12.50 -7.44 -8.85
CA LEU A 287 12.56 -7.64 -7.39
C LEU A 287 11.63 -6.69 -6.62
N ARG A 288 11.71 -5.38 -6.89
CA ARG A 288 10.79 -4.34 -6.38
C ARG A 288 9.29 -4.55 -6.65
N HIS A 289 8.94 -5.46 -7.55
CA HIS A 289 7.57 -5.77 -7.93
C HIS A 289 7.07 -7.09 -7.34
N ILE A 290 7.91 -7.87 -6.66
CA ILE A 290 7.49 -9.13 -6.02
C ILE A 290 6.41 -8.89 -4.97
N ASN A 291 6.46 -7.80 -4.22
CA ASN A 291 5.41 -7.44 -3.25
C ASN A 291 4.12 -6.89 -3.91
N LYS A 292 4.09 -6.71 -5.23
CA LYS A 292 2.88 -6.29 -5.98
C LYS A 292 2.17 -7.55 -6.45
N LEU A 293 1.19 -8.04 -5.68
CA LEU A 293 0.57 -9.33 -5.97
C LEU A 293 -0.33 -9.29 -7.21
N LYS A 294 -1.12 -8.22 -7.40
CA LYS A 294 -2.08 -8.14 -8.52
C LYS A 294 -2.96 -9.41 -8.53
N GLU A 295 -3.03 -10.14 -9.64
CA GLU A 295 -3.76 -11.41 -9.75
C GLU A 295 -3.25 -12.51 -8.82
N ARG A 296 -1.97 -12.49 -8.41
CA ARG A 296 -1.41 -13.48 -7.47
C ARG A 296 -2.02 -13.40 -6.07
N GLN A 297 -2.73 -12.32 -5.75
CA GLN A 297 -3.34 -12.14 -4.43
C GLN A 297 -4.38 -13.22 -4.13
N TRP A 298 -5.09 -13.74 -5.13
CA TRP A 298 -6.16 -14.71 -4.94
C TRP A 298 -5.61 -16.04 -4.42
N GLY A 299 -4.59 -16.57 -5.10
CA GLY A 299 -3.89 -17.76 -4.63
C GLY A 299 -3.25 -17.57 -3.25
N TYR A 300 -2.71 -16.37 -2.98
CA TYR A 300 -2.18 -16.04 -1.65
C TYR A 300 -3.27 -16.08 -0.56
N TYR A 301 -4.45 -15.53 -0.82
CA TYR A 301 -5.57 -15.56 0.12
C TYR A 301 -6.05 -16.99 0.36
N ASP A 302 -6.27 -17.75 -0.71
CA ASP A 302 -6.74 -19.13 -0.65
C ASP A 302 -5.76 -20.02 0.12
N GLU A 303 -4.46 -19.84 -0.10
CA GLU A 303 -3.43 -20.59 0.61
C GLU A 303 -3.43 -20.32 2.11
N LEU A 304 -3.44 -19.03 2.51
CA LEU A 304 -3.47 -18.68 3.94
C LEU A 304 -4.79 -19.09 4.61
N ALA A 305 -5.91 -18.91 3.92
CA ALA A 305 -7.24 -19.28 4.42
C ALA A 305 -7.36 -20.80 4.61
N ALA A 306 -6.92 -21.58 3.63
CA ALA A 306 -6.90 -23.03 3.70
C ALA A 306 -6.01 -23.53 4.85
N ALA A 307 -4.81 -22.97 4.99
CA ALA A 307 -3.91 -23.34 6.08
C ALA A 307 -4.49 -23.00 7.46
N ALA A 308 -5.16 -21.85 7.61
CA ALA A 308 -5.80 -21.44 8.85
C ALA A 308 -7.15 -22.12 9.13
N ASN A 309 -7.67 -22.90 8.17
CA ASN A 309 -9.00 -23.48 8.18
C ASN A 309 -10.11 -22.43 8.37
N VAL A 310 -10.06 -21.35 7.59
CA VAL A 310 -11.07 -20.27 7.56
C VAL A 310 -11.57 -20.03 6.13
N PRO A 311 -12.76 -19.42 5.94
CA PRO A 311 -13.23 -19.06 4.60
C PRO A 311 -12.28 -18.08 3.91
N SER A 312 -12.04 -18.30 2.60
CA SER A 312 -11.34 -17.34 1.74
C SER A 312 -12.30 -16.24 1.25
N VAL A 313 -11.78 -15.33 0.43
CA VAL A 313 -12.54 -14.24 -0.19
C VAL A 313 -13.52 -14.81 -1.23
N ALA A 314 -14.79 -14.38 -1.17
CA ALA A 314 -15.81 -14.84 -2.10
C ALA A 314 -15.50 -14.47 -3.56
N PRO A 315 -15.84 -15.33 -4.54
CA PRO A 315 -15.56 -15.07 -5.97
C PRO A 315 -16.13 -13.76 -6.52
N VAL A 316 -17.26 -13.29 -5.99
CA VAL A 316 -17.86 -11.99 -6.36
C VAL A 316 -16.90 -10.82 -6.16
N ASN A 317 -16.04 -10.84 -5.13
CA ASN A 317 -15.07 -9.79 -4.87
C ASN A 317 -14.03 -9.69 -5.99
N ARG A 318 -13.62 -10.83 -6.53
CA ARG A 318 -12.71 -10.90 -7.68
C ARG A 318 -13.37 -10.33 -8.93
N LYS A 319 -14.60 -10.75 -9.24
CA LYS A 319 -15.34 -10.28 -10.41
C LYS A 319 -15.57 -8.76 -10.37
N ILE A 320 -15.91 -8.21 -9.20
CA ILE A 320 -16.04 -6.76 -9.01
C ILE A 320 -14.69 -6.06 -9.21
N MET A 321 -13.60 -6.59 -8.63
CA MET A 321 -12.27 -6.01 -8.78
C MET A 321 -11.86 -5.98 -10.26
N GLU A 322 -11.93 -7.10 -10.97
CA GLU A 322 -11.60 -7.20 -12.40
C GLU A 322 -12.39 -6.16 -13.22
N HIS A 323 -13.70 -6.02 -12.97
CA HIS A 323 -14.51 -5.01 -13.64
C HIS A 323 -14.08 -3.57 -13.27
N VAL A 324 -13.80 -3.27 -12.00
CA VAL A 324 -13.34 -1.94 -11.58
C VAL A 324 -12.01 -1.57 -12.24
N PHE A 325 -11.08 -2.52 -12.34
CA PHE A 325 -9.79 -2.31 -13.00
C PHE A 325 -9.97 -2.10 -14.50
N HIS A 326 -10.78 -2.91 -15.16
CA HIS A 326 -11.10 -2.73 -16.57
C HIS A 326 -11.69 -1.33 -16.85
N MET A 327 -12.69 -0.89 -16.08
CA MET A 327 -13.28 0.44 -16.29
C MET A 327 -12.30 1.57 -16.00
N ARG A 328 -11.37 1.37 -15.06
CA ARG A 328 -10.32 2.33 -14.75
C ARG A 328 -9.33 2.46 -15.91
N ASP A 329 -8.96 1.35 -16.54
CA ASP A 329 -8.07 1.35 -17.71
C ASP A 329 -8.73 2.03 -18.93
N VAL A 330 -10.07 2.09 -18.98
CA VAL A 330 -10.81 2.82 -20.02
C VAL A 330 -10.88 4.32 -19.74
N ASP A 331 -11.36 4.74 -18.57
CA ASP A 331 -11.59 6.15 -18.24
C ASP A 331 -11.33 6.44 -16.76
N PHE A 332 -10.20 7.09 -16.49
CA PHE A 332 -9.82 7.49 -15.14
C PHE A 332 -10.76 8.54 -14.54
N THR A 333 -11.48 9.29 -15.36
CA THR A 333 -12.36 10.39 -14.92
C THR A 333 -13.75 9.92 -14.51
N THR A 334 -14.19 8.73 -14.95
CA THR A 334 -15.57 8.27 -14.74
C THR A 334 -15.72 6.90 -14.10
N TYR A 335 -14.67 6.10 -13.95
CA TYR A 335 -14.79 4.76 -13.34
C TYR A 335 -15.38 4.76 -11.92
N LYS A 336 -15.25 5.88 -11.18
CA LYS A 336 -15.82 6.06 -9.83
C LYS A 336 -17.36 6.24 -9.83
N ASN A 337 -17.98 6.39 -11.00
CA ASN A 337 -19.43 6.55 -11.16
C ASN A 337 -20.20 5.21 -11.17
N TYR A 338 -19.49 4.09 -11.29
CA TYR A 338 -20.08 2.76 -11.20
C TYR A 338 -20.48 2.44 -9.76
N GLN A 339 -21.66 1.84 -9.62
CA GLN A 339 -22.21 1.33 -8.38
C GLN A 339 -22.31 -0.18 -8.45
N TYR A 340 -21.79 -0.86 -7.44
CA TYR A 340 -21.78 -2.31 -7.32
C TYR A 340 -22.61 -2.72 -6.11
N ARG A 341 -23.46 -3.74 -6.26
CA ARG A 341 -24.25 -4.35 -5.19
C ARG A 341 -24.08 -5.86 -5.24
N ILE A 342 -23.57 -6.44 -4.17
CA ILE A 342 -23.41 -7.90 -4.06
C ILE A 342 -24.80 -8.52 -3.89
N ILE A 343 -25.12 -9.51 -4.70
CA ILE A 343 -26.36 -10.29 -4.62
C ILE A 343 -26.12 -11.55 -3.79
N ASP A 344 -25.02 -12.25 -4.08
CA ASP A 344 -24.59 -13.48 -3.41
C ASP A 344 -23.06 -13.66 -3.53
N SER A 345 -22.52 -14.81 -3.13
CA SER A 345 -21.07 -15.09 -3.17
C SER A 345 -20.47 -15.11 -4.58
N GLU A 346 -21.29 -15.21 -5.62
CA GLU A 346 -20.89 -15.32 -7.02
C GLU A 346 -21.27 -14.09 -7.84
N ASN A 347 -22.35 -13.39 -7.49
CA ASN A 347 -23.01 -12.44 -8.36
C ASN A 347 -23.14 -11.04 -7.74
N PHE A 348 -23.08 -10.04 -8.60
CA PHE A 348 -23.35 -8.64 -8.25
C PHE A 348 -24.20 -7.99 -9.33
N SER A 349 -24.99 -6.98 -8.96
CA SER A 349 -25.58 -6.04 -9.91
C SER A 349 -24.73 -4.78 -10.00
N MET A 350 -24.81 -4.13 -11.15
CA MET A 350 -24.08 -2.91 -11.43
C MET A 350 -25.00 -1.87 -12.04
N SER A 351 -24.84 -0.62 -11.63
CA SER A 351 -25.42 0.54 -12.30
C SER A 351 -24.38 1.64 -12.50
N TYR A 352 -24.68 2.61 -13.37
CA TYR A 352 -23.79 3.73 -13.67
C TYR A 352 -24.52 5.05 -13.39
N CYS A 353 -24.03 5.82 -12.43
CA CYS A 353 -24.57 7.13 -12.11
C CYS A 353 -23.90 8.17 -13.00
N LYS A 354 -24.59 8.67 -14.03
CA LYS A 354 -24.06 9.80 -14.81
C LYS A 354 -23.78 10.98 -13.87
N PRO A 355 -22.64 11.66 -14.00
CA PRO A 355 -22.41 12.92 -13.27
C PRO A 355 -23.56 13.87 -13.63
N CYS A 356 -24.15 14.51 -12.60
CA CYS A 356 -25.18 15.53 -12.78
C CYS A 356 -24.64 16.75 -13.52
#